data_AF-A0A1V6E5E9-F1
#
_entry.id   AF-A0A1V6E5E9-F1
#
_cell.length_a   1.000
_cell.length_b   1.000
_cell.length_c   1.000
_cell.angle_alpha   90.00
_cell.angle_beta   90.00
_cell.angle_gamma   90.00
#
_symmetry.space_group_name_H-M   'P 1'
#
loop_
_entity.id
_entity.type
_entity.pdbx_description
1 polymer ?
#
loop_
_entity_poly.entity_id
_entity_poly.type
_entity_poly.pdbx_seq_one_letter_code
_entity_poly.pdbx_strand_id
1 'polypeptide(L)' 'MRLLEYRLGWKYSSAAIQESLASACGTRIDEKLYVFDYYDAVLEAIGKDLGIDFSRQSLTAQEIRHLLAHTKQRT' A
#
# COMPACT_ATOMS: atom_id res chain seq x y z
N MET A 1 -6.45 1.66 12.75
CA MET A 1 -5.88 0.31 12.93
C MET A 1 -6.95 -0.75 13.11
N ARG A 2 -7.82 -0.69 14.13
CA ARG A 2 -8.88 -1.71 14.39
C ARG A 2 -9.74 -2.12 13.19
N LEU A 3 -10.08 -1.18 12.29
CA LEU A 3 -10.81 -1.49 11.06
C LEU A 3 -10.02 -2.42 10.12
N LEU A 4 -8.73 -2.16 9.93
CA LEU A 4 -7.84 -2.96 9.09
C LEU A 4 -7.61 -4.34 9.70
N GLU A 5 -7.41 -4.41 11.02
CA GLU A 5 -7.34 -5.69 11.74
C GLU A 5 -8.60 -6.53 11.53
N TYR A 6 -9.79 -5.92 11.65
CA TYR A 6 -11.08 -6.57 11.38
C TYR A 6 -11.20 -7.06 9.92
N ARG A 7 -10.88 -6.21 8.94
CA ARG A 7 -10.96 -6.55 7.50
C ARG A 7 -9.99 -7.68 7.11
N LEU A 8 -8.83 -7.74 7.75
CA LEU A 8 -7.85 -8.80 7.58
C LEU A 8 -8.15 -10.07 8.41
N GLY A 9 -9.32 -10.12 9.08
CA GLY A 9 -9.76 -11.27 9.86
C GLY A 9 -8.92 -11.53 11.11
N TRP A 10 -8.37 -10.47 11.72
CA TRP A 10 -7.53 -10.52 12.92
C TRP A 10 -6.25 -11.38 12.78
N LYS A 11 -5.83 -11.65 11.54
CA LYS A 11 -4.64 -12.46 11.23
C LYS A 11 -3.33 -11.75 11.56
N TYR A 12 -3.32 -10.43 11.55
CA TYR A 12 -2.14 -9.60 11.77
C TYR A 12 -2.42 -8.61 12.89
N SER A 13 -1.43 -8.40 13.76
CA SER A 13 -1.51 -7.39 14.82
C SER A 13 -1.43 -5.99 14.22
N SER A 14 -2.01 -5.00 14.90
CA SER A 14 -1.83 -3.59 14.57
C SER A 14 -0.36 -3.19 14.40
N ALA A 15 0.56 -3.72 15.21
CA ALA A 15 1.99 -3.47 15.08
C ALA A 15 2.55 -4.00 13.76
N ALA A 16 2.22 -5.23 13.36
CA ALA A 16 2.67 -5.82 12.09
C ALA A 16 2.12 -5.04 10.88
N ILE A 17 0.85 -4.62 10.94
CA ILE A 17 0.24 -3.78 9.90
C ILE A 17 0.97 -2.43 9.81
N GLN A 18 1.28 -1.81 10.94
CA GLN A 18 2.00 -0.54 10.98
C GLN A 18 3.42 -0.67 10.42
N GLU A 19 4.14 -1.72 10.80
CA GLU A 19 5.51 -1.96 10.37
C GLU A 19 5.58 -2.25 8.86
N SER A 20 4.68 -3.07 8.34
CA SER A 20 4.61 -3.38 6.91
C SER A 20 4.27 -2.14 6.09
N LEU A 21 3.27 -1.35 6.50
CA LEU A 21 2.94 -0.08 5.83
C LEU A 21 4.06 0.95 5.91
N ALA A 22 4.77 1.04 7.03
CA ALA A 22 5.92 1.93 7.19
C ALA A 22 7.08 1.50 6.29
N SER A 23 7.33 0.20 6.18
CA SER A 23 8.38 -0.37 5.34
C SER A 23 8.07 -0.23 3.84
N ALA A 24 6.80 -0.21 3.45
CA ALA A 24 6.36 0.05 2.08
C ALA A 24 6.48 1.52 1.62
N CYS A 25 7.20 2.37 2.35
CA CYS A 25 7.45 3.74 1.91
C CYS A 25 8.38 3.75 0.70
N GLY A 26 7.91 4.33 -0.41
CA GLY A 26 8.70 4.42 -1.64
C GLY A 26 9.79 5.48 -1.58
N THR A 27 10.95 5.17 -2.14
CA THR A 27 12.06 6.11 -2.33
C THR A 27 11.93 6.81 -3.67
N ARG A 28 12.03 8.15 -3.68
CA ARG A 28 12.08 8.92 -4.94
C ARG A 28 13.48 8.82 -5.53
N ILE A 29 13.59 8.21 -6.70
CA ILE A 29 14.88 8.02 -7.41
C ILE A 29 15.08 9.01 -8.56
N ASP A 30 14.01 9.63 -9.05
CA ASP A 30 14.02 10.63 -10.12
C ASP A 30 12.86 11.63 -9.93
N GLU A 31 12.78 12.71 -10.71
CA GLU A 31 11.73 13.74 -10.59
C GLU A 31 10.31 13.16 -10.66
N LYS A 32 10.11 12.08 -11.43
CA LYS A 32 8.79 11.48 -11.65
C LYS A 32 8.70 10.01 -11.25
N LEU A 33 9.76 9.41 -10.71
CA LEU A 33 9.83 7.96 -10.47
C LEU A 33 10.06 7.64 -8.98
N TYR A 34 9.20 6.76 -8.47
CA TYR A 34 9.26 6.22 -7.11
C TYR A 34 9.49 4.72 -7.19
N VAL A 35 10.39 4.22 -6.34
CA VAL A 35 10.69 2.79 -6.19
C VAL A 35 10.23 2.31 -4.83
N PHE A 36 9.59 1.15 -4.81
CA PHE A 36 9.11 0.43 -3.64
C PHE A 36 9.84 -0.91 -3.59
N ASP A 37 10.74 -1.08 -2.63
CA ASP A 37 11.62 -2.24 -2.49
C ASP A 37 11.17 -3.21 -1.39
N TYR A 38 10.11 -2.87 -0.66
CA TYR A 38 9.51 -3.72 0.38
C TYR A 38 8.16 -4.28 -0.06
N TYR A 39 8.00 -5.60 0.05
CA TYR A 39 6.74 -6.31 -0.16
C TYR A 39 6.69 -7.56 0.71
N ASP A 40 5.65 -7.69 1.52
CA ASP A 40 5.45 -8.83 2.41
C ASP A 40 4.00 -9.34 2.38
N ALA A 41 3.74 -10.43 3.10
CA ALA A 41 2.42 -11.04 3.15
C ALA A 41 1.36 -10.13 3.77
N VAL A 42 1.75 -9.23 4.68
CA VAL A 42 0.84 -8.25 5.28
C VAL A 42 0.42 -7.23 4.23
N LEU A 43 1.38 -6.69 3.46
CA LEU A 43 1.12 -5.74 2.38
C LEU A 43 0.28 -6.36 1.27
N GLU A 44 0.54 -7.63 0.93
CA GLU A 44 -0.28 -8.39 -0.03
C GLU A 44 -1.74 -8.47 0.46
N ALA A 45 -1.95 -8.86 1.72
CA ALA A 45 -3.29 -9.00 2.28
C ALA A 45 -4.05 -7.66 2.32
N ILE A 46 -3.36 -6.58 2.69
CA ILE A 46 -3.92 -5.21 2.67
C ILE A 46 -4.26 -4.81 1.23
N GLY A 47 -3.37 -5.05 0.29
CA GLY A 47 -3.59 -4.74 -1.13
C GLY A 47 -4.82 -5.44 -1.69
N LYS A 48 -4.95 -6.75 -1.43
CA LYS A 48 -6.12 -7.55 -1.85
C LYS A 48 -7.43 -7.03 -1.25
N ASP A 49 -7.44 -6.67 0.03
CA ASP A 49 -8.62 -6.12 0.71
C ASP A 49 -9.02 -4.73 0.18
N LEU A 50 -8.05 -3.88 -0.15
CA LEU A 50 -8.28 -2.52 -0.63
C LEU A 50 -8.45 -2.42 -2.15
N GLY A 51 -8.13 -3.48 -2.90
CA GLY A 51 -8.08 -3.47 -4.36
C GLY A 51 -6.89 -2.66 -4.90
N ILE A 52 -5.77 -2.64 -4.18
CA ILE A 52 -4.53 -1.95 -4.54
C ILE A 52 -3.45 -3.00 -4.77
N ASP A 53 -2.73 -2.90 -5.89
CA ASP A 53 -1.60 -3.77 -6.17
C ASP A 53 -0.28 -3.13 -5.70
N PHE A 54 0.19 -3.55 -4.53
CA PHE A 54 1.47 -3.12 -3.96
C PHE A 54 2.68 -3.90 -4.50
N SER A 55 2.50 -4.91 -5.35
CA SER A 55 3.63 -5.68 -5.91
C SER A 55 4.47 -4.86 -6.90
N ARG A 56 3.95 -3.72 -7.34
CA ARG A 56 4.58 -2.83 -8.31
C ARG A 56 5.76 -2.10 -7.69
N GLN A 57 6.97 -2.55 -8.04
CA GLN A 57 8.22 -1.99 -7.53
C GLN A 57 8.54 -0.58 -8.03
N SER A 58 7.94 -0.14 -9.15
CA SER A 58 8.15 1.21 -9.68
C SER A 58 6.83 1.83 -10.11
N LEU A 59 6.61 3.07 -9.66
CA LEU A 59 5.45 3.86 -10.01
C LEU A 59 5.89 5.27 -10.37
N THR A 60 5.33 5.79 -11.45
CA THR A 60 5.47 7.20 -11.78
C THR A 60 4.56 8.07 -10.92
N ALA A 61 4.90 9.34 -10.75
CA ALA A 61 4.04 10.32 -10.08
C ALA A 61 2.66 10.46 -10.74
N GLN A 62 2.53 10.15 -12.03
CA GLN A 62 1.24 10.14 -12.72
C GLN A 62 0.39 8.93 -12.32
N GLU A 63 1.00 7.74 -12.22
CA GLU A 63 0.32 6.53 -11.77
C GLU A 63 -0.10 6.61 -10.31
N ILE A 64 0.76 7.14 -9.44
CA ILE A 64 0.41 7.42 -8.04
C ILE A 64 -0.80 8.36 -7.97
N ARG A 65 -0.82 9.43 -8.79
CA ARG A 65 -1.98 10.33 -8.88
C ARG A 65 -3.25 9.62 -9.37
N HIS A 66 -3.13 8.71 -10.32
CA HIS A 66 -4.25 7.92 -10.82
C HIS A 66 -4.82 6.98 -9.76
N LEU A 67 -3.95 6.29 -9.00
CA LEU A 67 -4.31 5.47 -7.84
C LEU A 67 -5.03 6.30 -6.77
N LEU A 68 -4.52 7.49 -6.45
CA LEU A 68 -5.15 8.43 -5.51
C LEU A 68 -6.49 8.97 -6.02
N ALA A 69 -6.66 9.14 -7.33
CA ALA A 69 -7.93 9.57 -7.91
C ALA A 69 -9.01 8.48 -7.80
N HIS A 70 -8.62 7.20 -7.87
CA HIS A 70 -9.54 6.07 -7.71
C HIS A 70 -10.11 5.97 -6.30
N THR A 71 -9.37 6.39 -5.28
CA THR A 71 -9.88 6.38 -3.89
C THR A 71 -10.90 7.48 -3.62
N LYS A 72 -10.84 8.62 -4.34
CA LYS A 72 -11.79 9.74 -4.19
C LYS A 72 -13.12 9.54 -4.90
N GLN A 73 -13.16 8.75 -5.97
CA GLN A 73 -14.37 8.56 -6.79
C GLN A 73 -15.37 7.57 -6.19
N ARG A 74 -15.00 6.83 -5.15
CA ARG A 74 -15.94 6.06 -4.33
C ARG A 74 -16.54 6.98 -3.26
N THR A 75 -17.47 7.86 -3.64
CA THR A 75 -18.41 8.51 -2.71
C THR A 75 -19.74 8.69 -3.41
#